data_AF-A0A3B5KXX6-F1
#
_entry.id   AF-A0A3B5KXX6-F1
#
_cell.length_a   1.000
_cell.length_b   1.000
_cell.length_c   1.000
_cell.angle_alpha   90.00
_cell.angle_beta   90.00
_cell.angle_gamma   90.00
#
_symmetry.space_group_name_H-M   'P 1'
#
loop_
_entity.id
_entity.type
_entity.pdbx_description
1 polymer ?
#
loop_
_entity_poly.entity_id
_entity_poly.type
_entity_poly.pdbx_seq_one_letter_code
_entity_poly.pdbx_strand_id
1 'polypeptide(L)' 'LQDSSEQTPYIGKRVQPPWSPPAGTEVPQLRLYNSLTRTKEPFVPQKGNKVTWYSCGPTVYDASHMGHAR' A
#
# COMPACT_ATOMS: atom_id res chain seq x y z
N LEU A 1 42.50 26.75 17.44
CA LEU A 1 42.92 25.43 16.97
C LEU A 1 41.94 24.45 17.60
N GLN A 2 40.86 24.14 16.89
CA GLN A 2 40.49 22.77 16.45
C GLN A 2 40.18 21.85 17.66
N ASP A 3 39.04 21.18 17.77
CA ASP A 3 38.26 20.58 16.70
C ASP A 3 36.82 20.29 17.17
N SER A 4 35.92 20.45 16.22
CA SER A 4 34.49 20.19 16.30
C SER A 4 34.21 18.68 16.29
N SER A 5 33.56 18.14 17.30
CA SER A 5 32.88 16.85 17.17
C SER A 5 31.46 16.95 17.70
N GLU A 6 30.61 17.52 16.85
CA GLU A 6 29.17 17.47 16.94
C GLU A 6 28.72 16.01 16.74
N GLN A 7 28.61 15.25 17.82
CA GLN A 7 28.12 13.89 17.77
C GLN A 7 26.59 13.91 17.75
N THR A 8 26.01 14.05 16.56
CA THR A 8 24.57 13.86 16.37
C THR A 8 24.19 12.41 16.73
N PRO A 9 23.29 12.18 17.70
CA PRO A 9 22.86 10.83 18.00
C PRO A 9 21.99 10.32 16.85
N TYR A 10 22.56 9.35 16.14
CA TYR A 10 21.94 8.34 15.29
C TYR A 10 20.41 8.32 15.39
N ILE A 11 19.73 8.75 14.33
CA ILE A 11 18.27 8.79 14.21
C ILE A 11 17.73 7.38 14.53
N GLY A 12 17.14 7.24 15.72
CA GLY A 12 16.49 6.00 16.16
C GLY A 12 15.42 5.59 15.15
N LYS A 13 15.30 4.28 14.90
CA LYS A 13 14.28 3.71 14.01
C LYS A 13 12.91 4.21 14.47
N ARG A 14 12.22 5.00 13.64
CA ARG A 14 10.82 5.37 13.87
C ARG A 14 9.98 4.10 13.91
N VAL A 15 9.48 3.73 15.08
CA VAL A 15 8.51 2.63 15.21
C VAL A 15 7.14 3.20 14.85
N GLN A 16 6.51 2.67 13.82
CA GLN A 16 5.13 3.06 13.49
C GLN A 16 4.19 2.59 14.61
N PRO A 17 3.27 3.44 15.10
CA PRO A 17 2.28 3.01 16.07
C PRO A 17 1.40 1.91 15.45
N PRO A 18 0.85 0.99 16.26
CA PRO A 18 -0.14 0.05 15.78
C PRO A 18 -1.34 0.83 15.24
N TRP A 19 -1.74 0.52 14.01
CA TRP A 19 -2.92 1.13 13.40
C TRP A 19 -4.18 0.62 14.09
N SER A 20 -5.06 1.54 14.49
CA SER A 20 -6.41 1.25 14.99
C SER A 20 -7.44 1.97 14.13
N PRO A 21 -8.57 1.34 13.77
CA PRO A 21 -9.65 2.02 13.07
C PRO A 21 -10.27 3.15 13.94
N PRO A 22 -10.75 4.24 13.34
CA PRO A 22 -11.44 5.30 14.07
C PRO A 22 -12.73 4.79 14.74
N ALA A 23 -12.96 5.21 15.98
CA ALA A 23 -14.11 4.79 16.77
C ALA A 23 -15.45 5.11 16.05
N GLY A 24 -16.38 4.16 16.04
CA GLY A 24 -17.71 4.33 15.44
C GLY A 24 -17.79 4.13 13.93
N THR A 25 -16.71 3.68 13.27
CA THR A 25 -16.72 3.42 11.83
C THR A 25 -17.27 2.02 11.57
N GLU A 26 -18.47 1.91 11.00
CA GLU A 26 -18.89 0.67 10.35
C GLU A 26 -17.86 0.34 9.26
N VAL A 27 -17.23 -0.83 9.33
CA VAL A 27 -16.19 -1.21 8.35
C VAL A 27 -16.87 -1.27 6.98
N PRO A 28 -16.54 -0.37 6.04
CA PRO A 28 -17.23 -0.34 4.77
C PRO A 28 -16.92 -1.63 4.01
N GLN A 29 -17.97 -2.27 3.47
CA GLN A 29 -17.79 -3.45 2.64
C GLN A 29 -17.11 -3.05 1.32
N LEU A 30 -15.89 -3.53 1.10
CA LEU A 30 -15.17 -3.31 -0.16
C LEU A 30 -15.97 -3.92 -1.32
N ARG A 31 -16.22 -3.15 -2.36
CA ARG A 31 -16.84 -3.61 -3.61
C ARG A 31 -15.91 -3.30 -4.78
N LEU A 32 -15.70 -4.28 -5.66
CA LEU A 32 -14.87 -4.15 -6.86
C LEU A 32 -15.74 -4.26 -8.11
N TYR A 33 -15.34 -3.56 -9.18
CA TYR A 33 -15.95 -3.76 -10.48
C TYR A 33 -15.39 -5.03 -11.12
N ASN A 34 -16.25 -6.02 -11.35
CA ASN A 34 -15.87 -7.26 -11.99
C ASN A 34 -16.10 -7.13 -13.51
N SER A 35 -15.03 -7.02 -14.29
CA SER A 35 -15.12 -6.88 -15.75
C SER A 35 -15.76 -8.09 -16.44
N LEU A 36 -15.76 -9.28 -15.81
CA LEU A 36 -16.42 -10.48 -16.34
C LEU A 36 -17.94 -10.35 -16.33
N THR A 37 -18.50 -9.78 -15.26
CA THR A 37 -19.96 -9.63 -15.08
C THR A 37 -20.45 -8.21 -15.39
N ARG A 38 -19.52 -7.25 -15.52
CA ARG A 38 -19.77 -5.81 -15.72
C ARG A 38 -20.56 -5.17 -14.58
N THR A 39 -20.44 -5.69 -13.36
CA THR A 39 -21.13 -5.16 -12.19
C THR A 39 -20.19 -4.92 -11.02
N LYS A 40 -20.64 -4.10 -10.05
CA LYS A 40 -19.93 -3.92 -8.77
C LYS A 40 -20.33 -5.03 -7.81
N GLU A 41 -19.39 -5.86 -7.42
CA GLU A 41 -19.61 -7.03 -6.56
C GLU A 41 -18.90 -6.84 -5.20
N PRO A 42 -19.44 -7.40 -4.10
CA PRO A 42 -18.72 -7.42 -2.83
C PRO A 42 -17.43 -8.23 -2.97
N PHE A 43 -16.32 -7.67 -2.49
CA PHE A 43 -15.04 -8.35 -2.45
C PHE A 43 -15.00 -9.32 -1.27
N VAL A 44 -14.88 -10.62 -1.56
CA VAL A 44 -14.78 -11.68 -0.55
C VAL A 44 -13.48 -12.45 -0.81
N PRO A 45 -12.47 -12.36 0.08
CA PRO A 45 -11.22 -13.09 -0.07
C PRO A 45 -11.44 -14.61 -0.08
N GLN A 46 -10.68 -15.32 -0.89
CA GLN A 46 -10.76 -16.79 -0.96
C GLN A 46 -10.24 -17.47 0.33
N LYS A 47 -9.34 -16.82 1.08
CA LYS A 47 -8.67 -17.42 2.26
C LYS A 47 -8.61 -16.44 3.44
N GLY A 48 -9.71 -16.26 4.15
CA GLY A 48 -9.75 -15.47 5.39
C GLY A 48 -9.21 -14.05 5.19
N ASN A 49 -8.17 -13.67 5.92
CA ASN A 49 -7.50 -12.37 5.82
C ASN A 49 -6.36 -12.33 4.77
N LYS A 50 -6.20 -13.36 3.94
CA LYS A 50 -5.18 -13.43 2.89
C LYS A 50 -5.79 -13.17 1.52
N VAL A 51 -5.24 -12.18 0.84
CA VAL A 51 -5.60 -11.82 -0.54
C VAL A 51 -4.43 -12.16 -1.47
N THR A 52 -4.74 -12.78 -2.60
CA THR A 52 -3.80 -12.93 -3.73
C THR A 52 -4.23 -11.97 -4.84
N TRP A 53 -3.29 -11.18 -5.35
CA TRP A 53 -3.53 -10.19 -6.39
C TRP A 53 -2.44 -10.28 -7.46
N TYR A 54 -2.82 -10.09 -8.71
CA TYR A 54 -1.89 -10.03 -9.84
C TYR A 54 -2.21 -8.79 -10.68
N SER A 55 -1.16 -8.08 -11.08
CA SER A 55 -1.21 -7.00 -12.06
C SER A 55 -0.14 -7.25 -13.10
N CYS A 56 -0.46 -7.04 -14.37
CA CYS A 56 0.54 -7.07 -15.42
C CYS A 56 1.58 -5.95 -15.17
N GLY A 57 2.85 -6.28 -15.32
CA GLY A 57 3.94 -5.30 -15.26
C GLY A 57 4.17 -4.60 -16.60
N PRO A 58 5.02 -3.56 -16.64
CA PRO A 58 5.44 -2.93 -17.88
C PRO A 58 6.38 -3.86 -18.67
N THR A 59 6.45 -3.66 -19.98
CA THR A 59 7.53 -4.21 -20.81
C THR A 59 8.82 -3.43 -20.55
N VAL A 60 9.94 -4.13 -20.37
CA VAL A 60 11.20 -3.55 -19.85
C VAL A 60 12.11 -2.94 -20.92
N TYR A 61 11.59 -2.67 -22.12
CA TYR A 61 12.40 -2.19 -23.26
C TYR A 61 12.67 -0.69 -23.23
N ASP A 62 11.94 0.09 -22.43
CA ASP A 62 12.09 1.54 -22.34
C ASP A 62 11.73 2.05 -20.93
N ALA A 63 12.00 3.32 -20.68
CA ALA A 63 11.63 4.02 -19.46
C ALA A 63 10.12 4.02 -19.24
N SER A 64 9.71 3.89 -17.96
CA SER A 64 8.31 3.96 -17.60
C SER A 64 7.76 5.37 -17.79
N HIS A 65 6.61 5.49 -18.45
CA HIS A 65 5.87 6.75 -18.57
C HIS A 65 4.79 6.85 -17.50
N MET A 66 4.20 8.05 -17.33
CA MET A 66 3.16 8.31 -16.32
C MET A 66 1.94 7.38 -16.41
N GLY A 67 1.69 6.77 -17.57
CA GLY A 67 0.61 5.81 -17.76
C GLY A 67 0.82 4.49 -17.01
N HIS A 68 2.08 4.07 -16.81
CA HIS A 68 2.40 2.88 -16.00
C HIS A 68 2.29 3.14 -14.49
N ALA A 69 2.38 4.39 -14.05
CA ALA A 69 2.36 4.78 -12.63
C ALA A 69 0.95 5.14 -12.11
N ARG A 70 -0.05 5.12 -12.99
CA ARG A 70 -1.43 5.49 -12.68
C ARG A 70 -2.15 4.44 -11.83
#